data_AF-X0VSP2-F1
#
_entry.id   AF-X0VSP2-F1
#
_cell.length_a   1.000
_cell.length_b   1.000
_cell.length_c   1.000
_cell.angle_alpha   90.00
_cell.angle_beta   90.00
_cell.angle_gamma   90.00
#
_symmetry.space_group_name_H-M   'P 1'
#
loop_
_entity.id
_entity.type
_entity.pdbx_description
1 polymer ?
#
loop_
_entity_poly.entity_id
_entity_poly.type
_entity_poly.pdbx_seq_one_letter_code
_entity_poly.pdbx_strand_id
1 'polypeptide(L)'
;NVPGAPYRSGIVLCGSMFGLGVWRHRNFETSHLFLAPRCQHELVPEPVDVTGTGGPGGKHRKPRSVAQAQRALGIDWMGRRELNQAIPPAYTEYIGRRLMESLGPVPKPGTIAKGEPWPRN
;
A
#
# COMPACT_ATOMS: atom_id res chain seq x y z
N ASN A 1 -2.71 -4.93 6.75
CA ASN A 1 -2.55 -4.93 8.22
C ASN A 1 -2.30 -3.53 8.77
N VAL A 2 -2.71 -3.24 10.01
CA VAL A 2 -2.43 -1.97 10.71
C VAL A 2 -1.10 -2.03 11.46
N PRO A 3 -0.46 -0.90 11.82
CA PRO A 3 0.66 -0.89 12.74
C PRO A 3 0.36 -1.68 14.03
N GLY A 4 1.32 -2.47 14.50
CA GLY A 4 1.18 -3.33 15.68
C GLY A 4 0.52 -4.69 15.44
N ALA A 5 -0.09 -4.94 14.27
CA ALA A 5 -0.55 -6.29 13.92
C ALA A 5 0.65 -7.25 13.74
N PRO A 6 0.56 -8.53 14.15
CA PRO A 6 1.67 -9.48 14.04
C PRO A 6 1.96 -9.84 12.57
N TYR A 7 3.24 -9.88 12.22
CA TYR A 7 3.78 -10.37 10.94
C TYR A 7 5.26 -10.75 11.14
N ARG A 8 5.79 -11.68 10.34
CA ARG A 8 7.15 -12.20 10.52
C ARG A 8 8.24 -11.19 10.17
N SER A 9 8.17 -10.66 8.96
CA SER A 9 9.09 -9.66 8.44
C SER A 9 8.45 -8.91 7.29
N GLY A 10 8.90 -7.69 7.03
CA GLY A 10 8.40 -6.91 5.91
C GLY A 10 8.54 -5.41 6.13
N ILE A 11 7.59 -4.66 5.59
CA ILE A 11 7.66 -3.19 5.53
C ILE A 11 6.38 -2.54 6.00
N VAL A 12 6.49 -1.28 6.40
CA VAL A 12 5.37 -0.38 6.64
C VAL A 12 5.38 0.69 5.56
N LEU A 13 4.25 0.84 4.86
CA LEU A 13 4.05 1.90 3.86
C LEU A 13 3.03 2.93 4.36
N CYS A 14 3.24 4.19 4.00
CA CYS A 14 2.36 5.32 4.31
C CYS A 14 2.00 6.10 3.03
N GLY A 15 0.86 6.79 3.04
CA GLY A 15 0.38 7.53 1.87
C GLY A 15 1.32 8.66 1.48
N SER A 16 1.86 9.35 2.47
CA SER A 16 2.79 10.46 2.29
C SER A 16 4.08 10.06 1.56
N MET A 17 4.48 8.79 1.60
CA MET A 17 5.63 8.29 0.85
C MET A 17 5.44 8.40 -0.67
N PHE A 18 4.19 8.44 -1.13
CA PHE A 18 3.82 8.40 -2.55
C PHE A 18 3.04 9.65 -2.97
N GLY A 19 3.14 10.75 -2.21
CA GLY A 19 2.43 11.99 -2.51
C GLY A 19 0.91 11.92 -2.30
N LEU A 20 0.41 10.91 -1.59
CA LEU A 20 -1.01 10.79 -1.29
C LEU A 20 -1.41 11.70 -0.11
N GLY A 21 -2.64 12.21 -0.15
CA GLY A 21 -3.20 13.10 0.87
C GLY A 21 -3.62 12.42 2.17
N VAL A 22 -2.99 11.31 2.56
CA VAL A 22 -3.36 10.51 3.74
C VAL A 22 -2.14 10.04 4.53
N TRP A 23 -2.28 9.92 5.86
CA TRP A 23 -1.31 9.23 6.73
C TRP A 23 -1.77 7.80 7.03
N ARG A 24 -1.81 6.97 5.99
CA ARG A 24 -2.34 5.60 6.08
C ARG A 24 -1.21 4.58 6.21
N HIS A 25 -0.78 4.32 7.44
CA HIS A 25 0.23 3.28 7.67
C HIS A 25 -0.37 1.88 7.51
N ARG A 26 0.26 1.05 6.67
CA ARG A 26 -0.12 -0.34 6.44
C ARG A 26 1.12 -1.23 6.48
N ASN A 27 1.05 -2.29 7.28
CA ASN A 27 2.07 -3.33 7.33
C ASN A 27 1.84 -4.32 6.19
N PHE A 28 2.92 -4.70 5.53
CA PHE A 28 2.98 -5.72 4.50
C PHE A 28 4.04 -6.75 4.90
N GLU A 29 3.63 -8.01 5.03
CA GLU A 29 4.57 -9.13 5.18
C GLU A 29 5.20 -9.41 3.81
N THR A 30 6.52 -9.54 3.75
CA THR A 30 7.25 -9.79 2.51
C THR A 30 8.27 -10.90 2.70
N SER A 31 8.40 -11.79 1.71
CA SER A 31 9.39 -12.87 1.73
C SER A 31 10.80 -12.42 1.33
N HIS A 32 10.93 -11.23 0.75
CA HIS A 32 12.18 -10.65 0.29
C HIS A 32 12.49 -9.36 1.07
N LEU A 33 13.78 -8.98 1.09
CA LEU A 33 14.22 -7.74 1.70
C LEU A 33 13.76 -6.54 0.86
N PHE A 34 12.70 -5.88 1.32
CA PHE A 34 12.28 -4.60 0.77
C PHE A 34 12.68 -3.47 1.70
N LEU A 35 13.29 -2.43 1.12
CA LEU A 35 13.41 -1.15 1.80
C LEU A 35 12.10 -0.40 1.61
N ALA A 36 11.69 0.39 2.60
CA ALA A 36 10.58 1.33 2.46
C ALA A 36 11.14 2.76 2.41
N PRO A 37 10.56 3.64 1.58
CA PRO A 37 10.86 5.07 1.66
C PRO A 37 10.44 5.63 3.04
N ARG A 38 11.06 6.74 3.44
CA ARG A 38 10.70 7.44 4.68
C ARG A 38 9.31 8.07 4.55
N CYS A 39 8.51 8.05 5.62
CA CYS A 39 7.27 8.85 5.68
C CYS A 39 7.58 10.34 5.53
N GLN A 40 6.80 11.03 4.71
CA GLN A 40 6.95 12.47 4.44
C GLN A 40 5.74 13.25 5.00
N HIS A 41 5.45 13.11 6.30
CA HIS A 41 4.28 13.75 6.93
C HIS A 41 4.33 15.28 6.85
N GLU A 42 5.54 15.85 6.84
CA GLU A 42 5.81 17.26 6.64
C GLU A 42 5.23 17.81 5.32
N LEU A 43 5.13 16.97 4.28
CA LEU A 43 4.56 17.34 2.98
C LEU A 43 3.03 17.20 2.95
N VAL A 44 2.43 16.61 3.99
CA VAL A 44 0.97 16.37 4.09
C VAL A 44 0.49 16.85 5.46
N PRO A 45 0.55 18.16 5.76
CA PRO A 45 0.23 18.70 7.09
C PRO A 45 -1.24 18.50 7.48
N GLU A 46 -2.13 18.47 6.49
CA GLU A 46 -3.58 18.28 6.66
C GLU A 46 -4.06 16.99 5.96
N PRO A 47 -3.71 15.81 6.50
CA PRO A 47 -4.08 14.55 5.89
C PRO A 47 -5.59 14.29 6.02
N VAL A 48 -6.18 13.70 4.98
CA VAL A 48 -7.55 13.21 5.02
C VAL A 48 -7.58 11.85 5.71
N ASP A 49 -8.36 11.75 6.78
CA ASP A 49 -8.57 10.51 7.51
C ASP A 49 -9.66 9.65 6.84
N VAL A 50 -9.24 8.90 5.81
CA VAL A 50 -10.08 7.93 5.10
C VAL A 50 -10.13 6.60 5.87
N THR A 51 -10.69 6.67 7.07
CA THR A 51 -11.03 5.52 7.91
C THR A 51 -12.50 5.59 8.34
N GLY A 52 -12.98 4.52 8.97
CA GLY A 52 -14.29 4.50 9.61
C GLY A 52 -14.42 5.50 10.77
N THR A 53 -15.45 5.32 11.60
CA THR A 53 -15.92 6.33 12.56
C THR A 53 -14.92 6.70 13.68
N GLY A 54 -13.86 5.90 13.90
CA GLY A 54 -12.92 6.05 15.02
C GLY A 54 -11.44 6.25 14.61
N GLY A 55 -11.18 6.89 13.48
CA GLY A 55 -9.81 7.13 13.02
C GLY A 55 -9.04 8.18 13.83
N PRO A 56 -7.69 8.15 13.75
CA PRO A 56 -6.82 9.02 14.56
C PRO A 56 -6.96 10.52 14.23
N GLY A 57 -7.58 10.87 13.10
CA GLY A 57 -7.78 12.25 12.70
C GLY A 57 -9.03 12.92 13.29
N GLY A 58 -9.82 12.20 14.08
CA GLY A 58 -11.08 12.70 14.62
C GLY A 58 -12.06 13.16 13.53
N LYS A 59 -13.05 13.97 13.89
CA LYS A 59 -14.05 14.49 12.93
C LYS A 59 -13.45 15.50 11.95
N HIS A 60 -12.44 16.27 12.37
CA HIS A 60 -11.88 17.38 11.59
C HIS A 60 -11.14 16.95 10.33
N ARG A 61 -10.52 15.76 10.34
CA ARG A 61 -9.80 15.23 9.19
C ARG A 61 -10.64 14.30 8.32
N LYS A 62 -11.92 14.07 8.65
CA LYS A 62 -12.77 13.21 7.81
C LYS A 62 -13.01 13.85 6.45
N PRO A 63 -13.02 13.06 5.37
CA PRO A 63 -13.39 13.57 4.06
C PRO A 63 -14.85 14.05 4.08
N ARG A 64 -15.07 15.22 3.48
CA ARG A 64 -16.37 15.88 3.29
C ARG A 64 -17.20 15.23 2.19
N SER A 65 -16.58 14.43 1.31
CA SER A 65 -17.25 13.70 0.23
C SER A 65 -16.48 12.44 -0.17
N VAL A 66 -17.14 11.53 -0.88
CA VAL A 66 -16.49 10.35 -1.49
C VAL A 66 -15.37 10.81 -2.42
N ALA A 67 -15.62 11.82 -3.26
CA ALA A 67 -14.62 12.35 -4.18
C ALA A 67 -13.35 12.89 -3.48
N GLN A 68 -13.47 13.48 -2.28
CA GLN A 68 -12.30 13.89 -1.51
C GLN A 68 -11.51 12.67 -1.01
N ALA A 69 -12.19 11.64 -0.53
CA ALA A 69 -11.55 10.39 -0.10
C ALA A 69 -10.84 9.68 -1.26
N GLN A 70 -11.50 9.63 -2.43
CA GLN A 70 -10.98 9.09 -3.67
C GLN A 70 -9.68 9.78 -4.09
N ARG A 71 -9.69 11.12 -4.18
CA ARG A 71 -8.50 11.91 -4.49
C ARG A 71 -7.38 11.72 -3.46
N ALA A 72 -7.71 11.68 -2.17
CA ALA A 72 -6.72 11.52 -1.12
C ALA A 72 -5.99 10.16 -1.18
N LEU A 73 -6.67 9.10 -1.62
CA LEU A 73 -6.10 7.75 -1.75
C LEU A 73 -5.59 7.43 -3.16
N GLY A 74 -5.88 8.26 -4.16
CA GLY A 74 -5.59 7.94 -5.58
C GLY A 74 -6.44 6.79 -6.11
N ILE A 75 -7.73 6.73 -5.74
CA ILE A 75 -8.67 5.68 -6.15
C ILE A 75 -9.97 6.33 -6.58
N ASP A 76 -10.33 6.34 -7.86
CA ASP A 76 -11.54 7.03 -8.37
C ASP A 76 -12.76 6.11 -8.59
N TRP A 77 -12.59 4.79 -8.48
CA TRP A 77 -13.65 3.81 -8.77
C TRP A 77 -14.39 3.26 -7.54
N MET A 78 -13.95 3.56 -6.31
CA MET A 78 -14.52 2.98 -5.08
C MET A 78 -15.46 3.92 -4.32
N GLY A 79 -16.46 3.35 -3.62
CA GLY A 79 -17.33 4.05 -2.69
C GLY A 79 -16.74 4.19 -1.27
N ARG A 80 -17.42 4.97 -0.40
CA ARG A 80 -16.93 5.30 0.97
C ARG A 80 -16.54 4.08 1.80
N ARG A 81 -17.37 3.03 1.80
CA ARG A 81 -17.17 1.82 2.60
C ARG A 81 -15.91 1.07 2.17
N GLU A 82 -15.70 0.96 0.86
CA GLU A 82 -14.56 0.28 0.25
C GLU A 82 -13.27 1.08 0.51
N LEU A 83 -13.30 2.40 0.27
CA LEU A 83 -12.17 3.31 0.51
C LEU A 83 -11.65 3.25 1.95
N ASN A 84 -12.53 3.07 2.95
CA ASN A 84 -12.11 2.96 4.35
C ASN A 84 -11.16 1.78 4.58
N GLN A 85 -11.29 0.69 3.82
CA GLN A 85 -10.48 -0.52 3.94
C GLN A 85 -9.42 -0.67 2.84
N ALA A 86 -9.52 0.11 1.77
CA ALA A 86 -8.65 0.02 0.60
C ALA A 86 -7.15 0.11 0.93
N ILE A 87 -6.36 -0.58 0.12
CA ILE A 87 -4.92 -0.36 -0.03
C ILE A 87 -4.75 0.54 -1.26
N PRO A 88 -4.12 1.73 -1.12
CA PRO A 88 -3.85 2.60 -2.27
C PRO A 88 -3.08 1.88 -3.40
N PRO A 89 -3.43 2.08 -4.68
CA PRO A 89 -2.74 1.47 -5.82
C PRO A 89 -1.23 1.68 -5.80
N ALA A 90 -0.78 2.88 -5.40
CA ALA A 90 0.63 3.20 -5.25
C ALA A 90 1.41 2.23 -4.34
N TYR A 91 0.77 1.63 -3.33
CA TYR A 91 1.43 0.65 -2.45
C TYR A 91 1.65 -0.66 -3.20
N THR A 92 0.61 -1.11 -3.93
CA THR A 92 0.67 -2.33 -4.73
C THR A 92 1.69 -2.18 -5.86
N GLU A 93 1.74 -1.02 -6.53
CA GLU A 93 2.75 -0.72 -7.55
C GLU A 93 4.17 -0.77 -6.98
N TYR A 94 4.39 -0.15 -5.81
CA TYR A 94 5.68 -0.19 -5.13
C TYR A 94 6.11 -1.63 -4.83
N ILE A 95 5.23 -2.40 -4.19
CA ILE A 95 5.49 -3.81 -3.83
C ILE A 95 5.74 -4.65 -5.08
N GLY A 96 4.92 -4.49 -6.12
CA GLY A 96 5.06 -5.19 -7.39
C GLY A 96 6.41 -4.92 -8.04
N ARG A 97 6.84 -3.65 -8.11
CA ARG A 97 8.16 -3.29 -8.65
C ARG A 97 9.30 -3.90 -7.83
N ARG A 98 9.24 -3.81 -6.49
CA ARG A 98 10.26 -4.41 -5.60
C ARG A 98 10.33 -5.93 -5.73
N LEU A 99 9.19 -6.58 -5.93
CA LEU A 99 9.13 -8.01 -6.19
C LEU A 99 9.78 -8.35 -7.53
N MET A 100 9.45 -7.64 -8.60
CA MET A 100 10.06 -7.86 -9.92
C MET A 100 11.59 -7.66 -9.90
N GLU A 101 12.07 -6.65 -9.17
CA GLU A 101 13.51 -6.43 -8.95
C GLU A 101 14.16 -7.60 -8.20
N SER A 102 13.43 -8.23 -7.27
CA SER A 102 13.94 -9.34 -6.44
C SER A 102 13.91 -10.69 -7.14
N LEU A 103 12.93 -10.92 -8.02
CA LEU A 103 12.80 -12.16 -8.79
C LEU A 103 13.75 -12.20 -10.00
N GLY A 104 14.29 -11.05 -10.41
CA GLY A 104 15.03 -10.93 -11.66
C GLY A 104 14.11 -11.06 -12.89
N PRO A 105 14.68 -11.17 -14.11
CA PRO A 105 13.88 -11.32 -15.32
C PRO A 105 13.04 -12.60 -15.29
N VAL A 106 11.73 -12.45 -15.50
CA VAL A 106 10.83 -13.60 -15.67
C VAL A 106 11.29 -14.37 -16.92
N PRO A 107 11.61 -15.68 -16.81
CA PRO A 107 11.97 -16.49 -17.96
C PRO A 107 10.87 -16.39 -19.02
N LYS A 108 11.24 -16.24 -20.30
CA LYS A 108 10.24 -16.21 -21.38
C LYS A 108 9.41 -17.50 -21.34
N PRO A 109 8.10 -17.45 -21.59
CA PRO A 109 7.30 -18.66 -21.74
C PRO A 109 7.95 -19.57 -22.80
N GLY A 110 8.29 -20.81 -22.42
CA GLY A 110 9.00 -21.78 -23.27
C GLY A 110 10.51 -21.95 -22.99
N THR A 111 11.10 -21.17 -22.08
CA THR A 111 12.51 -21.36 -21.65
C THR A 111 12.66 -22.27 -20.44
N ILE A 112 11.56 -22.65 -19.79
CA ILE A 112 11.54 -23.65 -18.72
C ILE A 112 11.64 -25.01 -19.41
N ALA A 113 12.67 -25.80 -19.10
CA ALA A 113 12.78 -27.15 -19.64
C ALA A 113 11.51 -27.94 -19.30
N LYS A 114 10.91 -28.62 -20.30
CA LYS A 114 9.75 -29.48 -20.07
C LYS A 114 10.09 -30.50 -18.98
N GLY A 115 9.45 -30.38 -17.82
CA GLY A 115 9.57 -31.34 -16.72
C GLY A 115 10.28 -30.84 -15.46
N GLU A 116 10.81 -29.61 -15.43
CA GLU A 116 11.25 -29.04 -14.15
C GLU A 116 10.02 -28.68 -13.29
N PRO A 117 9.90 -29.24 -12.07
CA PRO A 117 8.82 -28.87 -11.18
C PRO A 117 8.95 -27.39 -10.81
N TRP A 118 7.81 -26.71 -10.68
CA TRP A 118 7.76 -25.35 -10.14
C TRP A 118 8.61 -25.28 -8.86
N PRO A 119 9.56 -24.33 -8.74
CA PRO A 119 10.43 -24.25 -7.59
C PRO A 119 9.56 -24.10 -6.34
N ARG A 120 9.55 -25.15 -5.51
CA ARG A 120 8.84 -25.14 -4.23
C ARG A 120 9.75 -24.42 -3.24
N ASN A 121 9.23 -23.32 -2.72
CA ASN A 121 9.75 -22.59 -1.57
C ASN A 121 9.56 -23.39 -0.27
#